data_AF-A0A3C0AKY9-F1
#
_entry.id   AF-A0A3C0AKY9-F1
#
_cell.length_a   1.000
_cell.length_b   1.000
_cell.length_c   1.000
_cell.angle_alpha   90.00
_cell.angle_beta   90.00
_cell.angle_gamma   90.00
#
_symmetry.space_group_name_H-M   'P 1'
#
loop_
_entity.id
_entity.type
_entity.pdbx_description
1 polymer ?
#
loop_
_entity_poly.entity_id
_entity_poly.type
_entity_poly.pdbx_seq_one_letter_code
_entity_poly.pdbx_strand_id
1 'polypeptide(L)' 'MLKTIGVDSLEALFATIPSELRLDRPLEIPPALTEMELQAHVSRLAAKNVGPTSRVC' A
#
# COMPACT_ATOMS: atom_id res chain seq x y z
N MET A 1 7.32 1.78 -21.60
CA MET A 1 8.23 2.26 -20.54
C MET A 1 9.53 1.46 -20.51
N LEU A 2 9.55 0.19 -20.08
CA LEU A 2 10.78 -0.62 -19.97
C LEU A 2 11.62 -0.65 -21.27
N LYS A 3 10.96 -0.92 -22.41
CA LYS A 3 11.57 -0.85 -23.74
C LYS A 3 12.19 0.52 -24.08
N THR A 4 11.62 1.61 -23.57
CA THR A 4 12.11 2.98 -23.80
C THR A 4 13.37 3.28 -22.98
N ILE A 5 13.45 2.73 -21.77
CA ILE A 5 14.61 2.88 -20.88
C ILE A 5 15.66 1.78 -21.10
N GLY A 6 15.47 0.93 -22.13
CA GLY A 6 16.45 -0.07 -22.55
C GLY A 6 16.55 -1.31 -21.67
N VAL A 7 15.56 -1.56 -20.79
CA VAL A 7 15.52 -2.77 -19.95
C VAL A 7 14.39 -3.70 -20.40
N ASP A 8 14.62 -4.98 -20.21
CA ASP A 8 13.84 -6.12 -20.67
C ASP A 8 12.91 -6.68 -19.59
N SER A 9 13.16 -6.40 -18.31
CA SER A 9 12.32 -6.84 -17.19
C SER A 9 12.31 -5.86 -16.01
N LEU A 10 11.40 -6.08 -15.05
CA LEU A 10 11.39 -5.36 -13.78
C LEU A 10 12.60 -5.75 -12.92
N GLU A 11 13.02 -7.01 -12.97
CA GLU A 11 14.17 -7.52 -12.25
C GLU A 11 15.45 -6.80 -12.70
N ALA A 12 15.61 -6.59 -14.01
CA ALA A 12 16.71 -5.82 -14.59
C ALA A 12 16.70 -4.36 -14.13
N LEU A 13 15.51 -3.75 -13.99
CA LEU A 13 15.36 -2.40 -13.45
C LEU A 13 15.84 -2.31 -11.98
N PHE A 14 15.52 -3.31 -11.17
CA PHE A 14 15.92 -3.34 -9.75
C PHE A 14 17.36 -3.81 -9.50
N ALA A 15 18.11 -4.18 -10.55
CA ALA A 15 19.51 -4.62 -10.46
C ALA A 15 20.43 -3.60 -9.76
N THR A 16 20.06 -2.32 -9.79
CA THR A 16 20.79 -1.19 -9.18
C THR A 16 20.80 -1.21 -7.65
N ILE A 17 19.86 -1.91 -7.02
CA ILE A 17 19.79 -2.04 -5.55
C ILE A 17 20.67 -3.23 -5.14
N PRO A 18 21.68 -3.09 -4.26
CA PRO A 18 22.47 -4.22 -3.78
C PRO A 18 21.60 -5.35 -3.23
N SER A 19 21.88 -6.61 -3.59
CA SER A 19 21.03 -7.76 -3.23
C SER A 19 20.85 -7.93 -1.72
N GLU A 20 21.88 -7.61 -0.95
CA GLU A 20 21.89 -7.66 0.53
C GLU A 20 20.91 -6.67 1.17
N LEU A 21 20.51 -5.63 0.43
CA LEU A 21 19.56 -4.61 0.89
C LEU A 21 18.13 -4.87 0.39
N ARG A 22 17.93 -5.89 -0.46
CA ARG A 22 16.60 -6.23 -0.98
C ARG A 22 15.88 -7.12 0.02
N LEU A 23 14.58 -6.89 0.17
CA LEU A 23 13.73 -7.78 0.95
C LEU A 23 13.64 -9.14 0.24
N ASP A 24 13.97 -10.21 0.94
CA ASP A 24 13.98 -11.60 0.47
C ASP A 24 12.67 -12.35 0.71
N ARG A 25 11.66 -11.63 1.22
CA ARG A 25 10.32 -12.12 1.51
C ARG A 25 9.24 -11.17 0.98
N PRO A 26 8.01 -11.65 0.77
CA PRO A 26 6.88 -10.77 0.53
C PRO A 26 6.67 -9.79 1.70
N LEU A 27 6.05 -8.65 1.39
CA LEU A 27 5.59 -7.72 2.42
C LEU A 27 4.55 -8.41 3.31
N GLU A 28 4.72 -8.25 4.62
CA GLU A 28 3.78 -8.76 5.61
C GLU A 28 2.66 -7.74 5.80
N ILE A 29 1.72 -7.72 4.87
CA ILE A 29 0.57 -6.81 4.88
C ILE A 29 -0.74 -7.59 4.71
N PRO A 30 -1.87 -7.04 5.21
CA PRO A 30 -3.17 -7.62 4.97
C PRO A 30 -3.47 -7.80 3.47
N PRO A 31 -4.38 -8.72 3.11
CA PRO A 31 -4.79 -8.90 1.73
C PRO A 31 -5.36 -7.60 1.15
N ALA A 32 -5.22 -7.44 -0.16
CA ALA A 32 -5.82 -6.32 -0.87
C ALA A 32 -7.34 -6.33 -0.70
N LEU A 33 -7.90 -5.17 -0.34
CA LEU A 33 -9.34 -4.95 -0.30
C LEU A 33 -9.80 -4.39 -1.64
N THR A 34 -11.00 -4.77 -2.07
CA THR A 34 -11.70 -4.07 -3.15
C THR A 34 -12.08 -2.66 -2.73
N GLU A 35 -12.41 -1.81 -3.71
CA GLU A 35 -12.80 -0.42 -3.44
C GLU A 35 -13.97 -0.33 -2.44
N MET A 36 -15.00 -1.17 -2.60
CA MET A 36 -16.16 -1.19 -1.71
C MET A 36 -15.80 -1.66 -0.29
N GLU A 37 -14.94 -2.68 -0.17
CA GLU A 37 -14.49 -3.20 1.12
C GLU A 37 -13.62 -2.19 1.86
N LEU A 38 -12.73 -1.49 1.14
CA LEU A 38 -11.89 -0.43 1.67
C LEU A 38 -12.76 0.72 2.20
N GLN A 39 -13.74 1.17 1.42
CA GLN A 39 -14.67 2.22 1.83
C GLN A 39 -15.43 1.84 3.11
N ALA A 40 -15.93 0.62 3.18
CA ALA A 40 -16.62 0.12 4.36
C ALA A 40 -15.68 0.01 5.58
N HIS A 41 -14.44 -0.47 5.38
CA HIS A 41 -13.44 -0.59 6.43
C HIS A 41 -13.07 0.78 7.02
N VAL A 42 -12.72 1.74 6.17
CA VAL A 42 -12.32 3.10 6.58
C VAL A 42 -13.50 3.82 7.25
N SER A 43 -14.72 3.69 6.72
CA SER A 43 -15.92 4.29 7.34
C SER A 43 -16.16 3.75 8.76
N ARG A 44 -15.99 2.44 8.99
CA ARG A 44 -16.10 1.84 10.33
C ARG A 44 -15.02 2.34 11.29
N LEU A 45 -13.80 2.55 10.80
CA LEU A 45 -12.74 3.14 11.63
C LEU A 45 -13.05 4.59 11.98
N ALA A 46 -13.47 5.39 11.00
CA ALA A 46 -13.78 6.80 11.19
C ALA A 46 -14.95 7.02 12.17
N ALA A 47 -15.94 6.13 12.18
CA ALA A 47 -17.09 6.19 13.10
C ALA A 47 -16.70 6.06 14.59
N LYS A 48 -15.49 5.60 14.90
CA LYS A 48 -14.97 5.55 16.28
C LYS A 48 -14.46 6.90 16.77
N ASN A 49 -14.27 7.86 15.87
CA ASN A 49 -13.82 9.20 16.23
C ASN A 49 -14.98 10.01 16.81
N VAL A 50 -14.73 10.72 17.90
CA VAL A 50 -15.71 11.64 18.52
C VAL A 50 -15.24 13.06 18.27
N GLY A 51 -15.98 13.79 17.43
CA GLY A 51 -15.69 15.19 17.09
C GLY A 51 -16.32 16.18 18.08
N PRO A 52 -15.93 17.46 18.04
CA PRO A 52 -16.50 18.50 18.89
C PRO A 52 -18.03 18.65 18.71
N THR A 53 -18.53 18.41 17.49
CA THR A 53 -19.96 18.46 17.16
C THR A 53 -20.76 17.27 17.68
N SER A 54 -20.11 16.17 18.05
CA SER A 54 -20.77 14.97 18.59
C SER A 54 -20.68 14.88 20.12
N ARG A 55 -20.14 15.91 20.78
CA ARG A 55 -20.21 16.05 22.24
C ARG A 55 -21.17 17.18 22.57
N VAL A 56 -22.23 16.85 23.30
CA VAL A 56 -23.13 17.84 23.91
C VAL A 56 -22.49 18.24 25.25
N CYS A 57 -22.30 19.54 25.46
CA CYS A 57 -21.87 20.08 26.75
C CYS A 57 -22.98 19.94 27.79
#